data_AF-A0A7S3ZJ83-F1
#
_entry.id   AF-A0A7S3ZJ83-F1
#
_cell.length_a   1.000
_cell.length_b   1.000
_cell.length_c   1.000
_cell.angle_alpha   90.00
_cell.angle_beta   90.00
_cell.angle_gamma   90.00
#
_symmetry.space_group_name_H-M   'P 1'
#
loop_
_entity.id
_entity.type
_entity.pdbx_description
1 polymer ?
#
loop_
_entity_poly.entity_id
_entity_poly.type
_entity_poly.pdbx_seq_one_letter_code
_entity_poly.pdbx_strand_id
1 'polypeptide(L)'
;PTAASSTRSKTTSEKSTRTLRVASERRKNNRRQRRPPRKRTVSGLRTHLNRAALRRRPRRAPRLSSMGEVVVVPRNFRLLEELENFDKARGDMTISCGLKDPSDIFLTTWQASIIGPPGTRFDNNIYGLEVVCGADYPRVPPEVYFQTRVNLRGVDPRSGRVDLGALRANWRYDCTIATALGYVRQEMSKPASRNLPQPPEGETFPPRS
;
A
#
# COMPACT_ATOMS: atom_id res chain seq x y z
N PRO A 1 64.49 -23.60 -24.19
CA PRO A 1 63.56 -22.80 -23.34
C PRO A 1 62.10 -23.16 -23.66
N THR A 2 61.53 -24.13 -22.95
CA THR A 2 60.60 -23.93 -21.80
C THR A 2 59.16 -23.52 -22.17
N ALA A 3 58.32 -24.56 -22.24
CA ALA A 3 57.08 -24.80 -21.48
C ALA A 3 55.85 -23.86 -21.53
N ALA A 4 54.69 -24.55 -21.56
CA ALA A 4 53.37 -24.25 -20.95
C ALA A 4 52.49 -23.17 -21.63
N SER A 5 51.14 -23.22 -21.65
CA SER A 5 50.10 -24.15 -21.17
C SER A 5 48.73 -23.58 -21.61
N SER A 6 47.69 -24.43 -21.61
CA SER A 6 46.30 -24.11 -21.20
C SER A 6 45.19 -23.92 -22.25
N THR A 7 44.57 -25.07 -22.56
CA THR A 7 43.13 -25.40 -22.49
C THR A 7 42.07 -24.32 -22.28
N ARG A 8 41.00 -24.37 -23.10
CA ARG A 8 39.60 -24.25 -22.61
C ARG A 8 38.58 -24.90 -23.59
N SER A 9 38.07 -26.06 -23.20
CA SER A 9 37.01 -26.79 -23.91
C SER A 9 35.63 -26.26 -23.50
N LYS A 10 34.76 -26.02 -24.50
CA LYS A 10 33.36 -25.63 -24.32
C LYS A 10 32.51 -26.86 -23.93
N THR A 11 31.68 -26.63 -22.92
CA THR A 11 30.68 -27.53 -22.34
C THR A 11 29.46 -27.67 -23.25
N THR A 12 29.17 -28.90 -23.67
CA THR A 12 27.96 -29.25 -24.44
C THR A 12 26.85 -29.70 -23.48
N SER A 13 25.72 -29.00 -23.62
CA SER A 13 24.42 -29.26 -23.02
C SER A 13 23.87 -30.61 -23.47
N GLU A 14 23.66 -31.56 -22.56
CA GLU A 14 22.83 -32.74 -22.80
C GLU A 14 22.64 -33.54 -21.50
N LYS A 15 21.61 -33.20 -20.70
CA LYS A 15 20.93 -34.08 -19.72
C LYS A 15 19.94 -33.28 -18.87
N SER A 16 18.82 -32.92 -19.47
CA SER A 16 17.60 -32.57 -18.73
C SER A 16 16.45 -32.55 -19.71
N THR A 17 15.81 -33.71 -19.91
CA THR A 17 14.42 -33.88 -20.41
C THR A 17 14.19 -35.35 -20.78
N ARG A 18 14.18 -36.25 -19.79
CA ARG A 18 13.70 -37.64 -20.00
C ARG A 18 13.15 -38.27 -18.71
N THR A 19 12.12 -37.66 -18.12
CA THR A 19 11.33 -38.34 -17.07
C THR A 19 9.91 -37.76 -16.88
N LEU A 20 9.24 -37.41 -17.98
CA LEU A 20 7.80 -37.07 -17.97
C LEU A 20 7.08 -37.81 -19.10
N ARG A 21 6.87 -39.11 -18.91
CA ARG A 21 5.88 -39.92 -19.62
C ARG A 21 5.83 -41.27 -18.89
N VAL A 22 4.62 -41.74 -18.60
CA VAL A 22 4.23 -43.00 -17.90
C VAL A 22 3.69 -42.76 -16.47
N ALA A 23 2.49 -42.18 -16.39
CA ALA A 23 1.57 -42.35 -15.25
C ALA A 23 0.11 -42.01 -15.63
N SER A 24 -0.24 -42.17 -16.92
CA SER A 24 -1.55 -41.81 -17.49
C SER A 24 -2.35 -43.05 -17.87
N GLU A 25 -2.41 -44.10 -17.04
CA GLU A 25 -3.19 -45.28 -17.41
C GLU A 25 -3.53 -46.22 -16.24
N ARG A 26 -4.17 -45.72 -15.18
CA ARG A 26 -4.86 -46.59 -14.20
C ARG A 26 -5.67 -45.76 -13.20
N ARG A 27 -6.94 -45.47 -13.55
CA ARG A 27 -8.07 -45.24 -12.62
C ARG A 27 -9.37 -44.84 -13.38
N LYS A 28 -9.61 -45.43 -14.55
CA LYS A 28 -10.89 -45.32 -15.29
C LYS A 28 -11.88 -46.46 -15.00
N ASN A 29 -11.76 -47.16 -13.87
CA ASN A 29 -12.57 -48.35 -13.62
C ASN A 29 -13.01 -48.48 -12.16
N ASN A 30 -13.88 -47.58 -11.69
CA ASN A 30 -14.76 -47.89 -10.56
C ASN A 30 -16.03 -47.03 -10.54
N ARG A 31 -16.67 -46.91 -11.72
CA ARG A 31 -18.01 -46.34 -11.87
C ARG A 31 -18.96 -47.50 -12.08
N ARG A 32 -19.35 -48.21 -11.02
CA ARG A 32 -20.44 -49.19 -11.06
C ARG A 32 -20.93 -49.50 -9.63
N GLN A 33 -22.25 -49.39 -9.48
CA GLN A 33 -23.09 -49.97 -8.44
C GLN A 33 -23.16 -49.28 -7.08
N ARG A 34 -24.12 -48.35 -6.92
CA ARG A 34 -25.02 -48.32 -5.74
C ARG A 34 -26.41 -47.80 -6.17
N ARG A 35 -27.41 -48.69 -6.17
CA ARG A 35 -28.85 -48.38 -6.35
C ARG A 35 -29.50 -48.22 -4.97
N PRO A 36 -30.43 -47.28 -4.74
CA PRO A 36 -31.25 -47.26 -3.53
C PRO A 36 -32.51 -48.14 -3.68
N PRO A 37 -33.05 -48.75 -2.61
CA PRO A 37 -34.21 -49.63 -2.68
C PRO A 37 -35.56 -48.87 -2.66
N ARG A 38 -36.59 -49.60 -3.12
CA ARG A 38 -37.98 -49.18 -3.37
C ARG A 38 -38.81 -48.91 -2.11
N LYS A 39 -39.79 -48.02 -2.27
CA LYS A 39 -40.89 -47.67 -1.36
C LYS A 39 -41.79 -48.87 -1.04
N ARG A 40 -42.26 -48.98 0.21
CA ARG A 40 -43.48 -49.72 0.59
C ARG A 40 -44.47 -48.77 1.24
N THR A 41 -45.68 -48.79 0.72
CA THR A 41 -46.89 -48.10 1.18
C THR A 41 -47.56 -48.95 2.25
N VAL A 42 -48.05 -48.32 3.33
CA VAL A 42 -49.16 -48.86 4.14
C VAL A 42 -50.09 -47.69 4.51
N SER A 43 -51.38 -47.93 4.29
CA SER A 43 -52.54 -47.06 4.47
C SER A 43 -53.16 -47.18 5.86
N GLY A 44 -53.83 -46.11 6.32
CA GLY A 44 -54.75 -46.06 7.48
C GLY A 44 -54.07 -45.45 8.72
N LEU A 45 -54.61 -44.47 9.43
CA LEU A 45 -56.00 -44.20 9.77
C LEU A 45 -56.15 -42.71 10.12
N ARG A 46 -57.30 -42.12 9.78
CA ARG A 46 -57.68 -40.73 10.12
C ARG A 46 -57.93 -40.58 11.62
N THR A 47 -57.40 -39.52 12.22
CA THR A 47 -58.03 -38.83 13.34
C THR A 47 -58.03 -37.33 13.08
N HIS A 48 -59.24 -36.76 13.07
CA HIS A 48 -59.47 -35.33 12.95
C HIS A 48 -59.05 -34.63 14.24
N LEU A 49 -58.21 -33.60 14.14
CA LEU A 49 -58.22 -32.52 15.11
C LEU A 49 -58.20 -31.18 14.37
N ASN A 50 -59.25 -30.41 14.64
CA ASN A 50 -59.45 -29.07 14.17
C ASN A 50 -58.41 -28.10 14.74
N ARG A 51 -58.31 -26.96 14.05
CA ARG A 51 -58.20 -25.61 14.62
C ARG A 51 -56.81 -24.96 14.55
N ALA A 52 -56.67 -24.18 13.49
CA ALA A 52 -56.11 -22.82 13.49
C ALA A 52 -54.92 -22.55 14.43
N ALA A 53 -53.70 -22.65 13.89
CA ALA A 53 -52.58 -21.88 14.41
C ALA A 53 -51.53 -21.63 13.31
N LEU A 54 -51.11 -20.37 13.21
CA LEU A 54 -49.82 -19.92 12.69
C LEU A 54 -49.57 -19.99 11.16
N ARG A 55 -50.31 -19.21 10.38
CA ARG A 55 -49.72 -18.54 9.20
C ARG A 55 -48.87 -17.34 9.64
N ARG A 56 -47.80 -17.57 10.40
CA ARG A 56 -46.71 -16.59 10.48
C ARG A 56 -45.85 -16.81 9.25
N ARG A 57 -45.94 -15.90 8.28
CA ARG A 57 -44.97 -15.77 7.20
C ARG A 57 -43.57 -15.91 7.82
N PRO A 58 -42.62 -16.66 7.23
CA PRO A 58 -41.26 -16.60 7.71
C PRO A 58 -40.84 -15.12 7.61
N ARG A 59 -40.64 -14.46 8.75
CA ARG A 59 -39.89 -13.21 8.77
C ARG A 59 -38.59 -13.57 8.10
N ARG A 60 -38.34 -13.02 6.91
CA ARG A 60 -37.00 -13.01 6.33
C ARG A 60 -36.10 -12.53 7.47
N ALA A 61 -35.22 -13.41 7.94
CA ALA A 61 -34.13 -12.96 8.80
C ALA A 61 -33.52 -11.76 8.09
N PRO A 62 -33.26 -10.63 8.78
CA PRO A 62 -32.43 -9.61 8.18
C PRO A 62 -31.17 -10.35 7.72
N ARG A 63 -30.89 -10.29 6.41
CA ARG A 63 -29.57 -10.72 5.94
C ARG A 63 -28.63 -9.88 6.81
N LEU A 64 -27.85 -10.52 7.68
CA LEU A 64 -26.68 -9.84 8.21
C LEU A 64 -25.92 -9.47 6.95
N SER A 65 -26.05 -8.21 6.55
CA SER A 65 -25.05 -7.58 5.73
C SER A 65 -23.75 -7.95 6.41
N SER A 66 -22.90 -8.69 5.71
CA SER A 66 -21.51 -8.80 6.09
C SER A 66 -21.01 -7.36 6.15
N MET A 67 -21.14 -6.73 7.32
CA MET A 67 -20.28 -5.62 7.70
C MET A 67 -18.92 -6.28 7.69
N GLY A 68 -18.20 -6.10 6.58
CA GLY A 68 -16.79 -6.44 6.55
C GLY A 68 -16.19 -5.80 7.78
N GLU A 69 -15.70 -6.64 8.67
CA GLU A 69 -15.00 -6.19 9.87
C GLU A 69 -13.93 -5.22 9.40
N VAL A 70 -14.01 -3.96 9.83
CA VAL A 70 -13.01 -2.95 9.49
C VAL A 70 -11.76 -3.34 10.27
N VAL A 71 -10.88 -4.12 9.63
CA VAL A 71 -9.59 -4.48 10.19
C VAL A 71 -8.77 -3.21 10.32
N VAL A 72 -8.65 -2.70 11.54
CA VAL A 72 -7.82 -1.53 11.83
C VAL A 72 -6.38 -1.99 11.96
N VAL A 73 -5.57 -1.66 10.95
CA VAL A 73 -4.12 -1.94 10.96
C VAL A 73 -3.44 -0.99 11.96
N PRO A 74 -2.69 -1.48 12.96
CA PRO A 74 -2.02 -0.59 13.91
C PRO A 74 -0.99 0.34 13.23
N ARG A 75 -0.80 1.54 13.79
CA ARG A 75 0.10 2.60 13.26
C ARG A 75 1.47 2.06 12.82
N ASN A 76 2.14 1.29 13.66
CA ASN A 76 3.50 0.84 13.37
C ASN A 76 3.55 -0.12 12.17
N PHE A 77 2.56 -1.00 12.01
CA PHE A 77 2.48 -1.87 10.83
C PHE A 77 2.25 -1.06 9.56
N ARG A 78 1.40 -0.03 9.62
CA ARG A 78 1.19 0.91 8.51
C ARG A 78 2.51 1.62 8.13
N LEU A 79 3.25 2.10 9.11
CA LEU A 79 4.52 2.79 8.87
C LEU A 79 5.62 1.86 8.34
N LEU A 80 5.69 0.61 8.80
CA LEU A 80 6.60 -0.39 8.25
C LEU A 80 6.28 -0.71 6.78
N GLU A 81 5.00 -0.84 6.44
CA GLU A 81 4.56 -1.02 5.05
C GLU A 81 4.97 0.18 4.17
N GLU A 82 4.82 1.40 4.69
CA GLU A 82 5.24 2.61 3.98
C GLU A 82 6.76 2.67 3.79
N LEU A 83 7.56 2.29 4.79
CA LEU A 83 9.02 2.21 4.68
C LEU A 83 9.43 1.26 3.55
N GLU A 84 8.86 0.06 3.53
CA GLU A 84 9.14 -0.95 2.51
C GLU A 84 8.71 -0.48 1.11
N ASN A 85 7.63 0.29 1.00
CA ASN A 85 7.19 0.84 -0.28
C ASN A 85 8.15 1.90 -0.84
N PHE A 86 8.77 2.71 0.03
CA PHE A 86 9.80 3.67 -0.41
C PHE A 86 11.11 2.96 -0.83
N ASP A 87 11.53 1.91 -0.12
CA ASP A 87 12.74 1.12 -0.49
C ASP A 87 12.60 0.43 -1.85
N LYS A 88 11.37 0.04 -2.20
CA LYS A 88 11.06 -0.58 -3.50
C LYS A 88 10.97 0.43 -4.65
N ALA A 89 11.18 1.73 -4.41
CA ALA A 89 11.08 2.81 -5.38
C ALA A 89 9.77 2.76 -6.20
N ARG A 90 8.64 2.50 -5.53
CA ARG A 90 7.33 2.48 -6.19
C ARG A 90 6.86 3.90 -6.50
N GLY A 91 7.00 4.33 -7.76
CA GLY A 91 6.51 5.64 -8.21
C GLY A 91 7.34 6.25 -9.34
N ASP A 92 7.18 7.56 -9.54
CA ASP A 92 7.87 8.33 -10.59
C ASP A 92 9.31 8.73 -10.23
N MET A 93 9.88 8.16 -9.15
CA MET A 93 11.22 8.46 -8.60
C MET A 93 11.46 9.94 -8.25
N THR A 94 10.43 10.79 -8.26
CA THR A 94 10.57 12.22 -7.95
C THR A 94 10.50 12.52 -6.46
N ILE A 95 10.05 11.53 -5.67
CA ILE A 95 9.90 11.61 -4.23
C ILE A 95 10.63 10.40 -3.64
N SER A 96 11.53 10.66 -2.69
CA SER A 96 12.13 9.64 -1.84
C SER A 96 11.88 9.97 -0.38
N CYS A 97 11.76 8.94 0.46
CA CYS A 97 11.53 9.11 1.89
C CYS A 97 12.06 7.90 2.65
N GLY A 98 12.57 8.12 3.86
CA GLY A 98 13.04 7.08 4.77
C GLY A 98 13.07 7.59 6.19
N LEU A 99 13.48 6.75 7.15
CA LEU A 99 13.63 7.17 8.53
C LEU A 99 14.77 8.18 8.68
N LYS A 100 14.55 9.23 9.48
CA LYS A 100 15.61 10.18 9.82
C LYS A 100 16.67 9.53 10.71
N ASP A 101 16.24 8.71 11.67
CA ASP A 101 17.08 7.90 12.53
C ASP A 101 16.72 6.42 12.35
N PRO A 102 17.64 5.57 11.85
CA PRO A 102 17.35 4.15 11.67
C PRO A 102 17.13 3.39 12.99
N SER A 103 17.48 3.99 14.13
CA SER A 103 17.22 3.44 15.46
C SER A 103 15.87 3.84 16.07
N ASP A 104 15.09 4.70 15.40
CA ASP A 104 13.76 5.11 15.86
C ASP A 104 12.73 3.97 15.69
N ILE A 105 12.55 3.21 16.77
CA ILE A 105 11.59 2.09 16.85
C ILE A 105 10.14 2.58 16.67
N PHE A 106 9.85 3.84 16.98
CA PHE A 106 8.51 4.41 16.87
C PHE A 106 8.19 4.94 15.47
N LEU A 107 9.17 4.95 14.55
CA LEU A 107 9.00 5.36 13.16
C LEU A 107 8.36 6.77 13.08
N THR A 108 8.80 7.67 13.94
CA THR A 108 8.15 8.97 14.18
C THR A 108 8.63 10.00 13.19
N THR A 109 9.95 10.09 12.99
CA THR A 109 10.55 11.14 12.18
C THR A 109 11.17 10.57 10.91
N TRP A 110 10.75 11.11 9.78
CA TRP A 110 11.13 10.68 8.46
C TRP A 110 11.85 11.82 7.74
N GLN A 111 12.86 11.46 6.95
CA GLN A 111 13.55 12.35 6.04
C GLN A 111 13.02 12.09 4.63
N ALA A 112 12.66 13.14 3.91
CA ALA A 112 12.17 13.05 2.54
C ALA A 112 12.91 14.01 1.62
N SER A 113 12.92 13.70 0.32
CA SER A 113 13.43 14.56 -0.73
C SER A 113 12.42 14.63 -1.86
N ILE A 114 12.18 15.84 -2.38
CA ILE A 114 11.32 16.08 -3.55
C ILE A 114 12.16 16.74 -4.64
N ILE A 115 12.14 16.16 -5.83
CA ILE A 115 12.67 16.79 -7.04
C ILE A 115 11.62 17.78 -7.55
N GLY A 116 12.05 19.02 -7.75
CA GLY A 116 11.19 20.09 -8.23
C GLY A 116 10.50 19.74 -9.56
N PRO A 117 9.21 20.10 -9.75
CA PRO A 117 8.51 19.79 -11.00
C PRO A 117 9.11 20.50 -12.21
N PRO A 118 9.16 19.83 -13.38
CA PRO A 118 9.72 20.42 -14.59
C PRO A 118 8.92 21.64 -15.07
N GLY A 119 9.62 22.61 -15.66
CA GLY A 119 8.99 23.83 -16.20
C GLY A 119 8.44 24.77 -15.12
N THR A 120 8.99 24.69 -13.91
CA THR A 120 8.72 25.61 -12.79
C THR A 120 10.02 26.25 -12.32
N ARG A 121 9.95 27.26 -11.46
CA ARG A 121 11.13 27.84 -10.79
C ARG A 121 11.80 26.89 -9.79
N PHE A 122 11.15 25.76 -9.48
CA PHE A 122 11.68 24.69 -8.63
C PHE A 122 12.45 23.64 -9.43
N ASP A 123 12.37 23.66 -10.76
CA ASP A 123 12.98 22.67 -11.65
C ASP A 123 14.49 22.54 -11.40
N ASN A 124 15.03 21.34 -11.62
CA ASN A 124 16.43 20.96 -11.38
C ASN A 124 16.94 21.11 -9.93
N ASN A 125 16.07 21.42 -8.96
CA ASN A 125 16.45 21.47 -7.54
C ASN A 125 15.91 20.26 -6.77
N ILE A 126 16.61 19.90 -5.69
CA ILE A 126 16.20 18.86 -4.74
C ILE A 126 15.90 19.53 -3.40
N TYR A 127 14.67 19.37 -2.93
CA TYR A 127 14.22 19.92 -1.66
C TYR A 127 14.21 18.85 -0.59
N GLY A 128 14.96 19.05 0.50
CA GLY A 128 14.89 18.21 1.68
C GLY A 128 13.71 18.60 2.56
N LEU A 129 12.97 17.62 3.06
CA LEU A 129 11.85 17.77 3.97
C LEU A 129 11.98 16.80 5.14
N GLU A 130 11.40 17.21 6.26
CA GLU A 130 11.20 16.37 7.43
C GLU A 130 9.71 16.11 7.60
N VAL A 131 9.34 14.85 7.79
CA VAL A 131 7.96 14.42 7.99
C VAL A 131 7.83 13.80 9.38
N VAL A 132 6.88 14.29 10.17
CA VAL A 132 6.63 13.83 11.54
C VAL A 132 5.28 13.12 11.58
N CYS A 133 5.32 11.81 11.82
CA CYS A 133 4.13 10.99 12.00
C CYS A 133 3.77 10.95 13.49
N GLY A 134 2.76 11.72 13.90
CA GLY A 134 2.29 11.75 15.28
C GLY A 134 1.68 10.42 15.76
N ALA A 135 1.29 10.35 17.04
CA ALA A 135 0.68 9.15 17.65
C ALA A 135 -0.63 8.73 16.97
N ASP A 136 -1.38 9.70 16.44
CA ASP A 136 -2.67 9.47 15.77
C ASP A 136 -2.53 9.16 14.27
N TYR A 137 -1.32 9.06 13.72
CA TYR A 137 -1.14 8.64 12.32
C TYR A 137 -1.60 7.18 12.13
N PRO A 138 -2.32 6.82 11.03
CA PRO A 138 -2.70 7.63 9.86
C PRO A 138 -4.10 8.26 9.97
N ARG A 139 -4.73 8.30 11.16
CA ARG A 139 -6.04 8.96 11.34
C ARG A 139 -5.94 10.46 11.07
N VAL A 140 -4.82 11.07 11.47
CA VAL A 140 -4.48 12.47 11.19
C VAL A 140 -3.29 12.50 10.21
N PRO A 141 -3.25 13.44 9.25
CA PRO A 141 -2.10 13.59 8.35
C PRO A 141 -0.81 13.87 9.14
N PRO A 142 0.36 13.49 8.60
CA PRO A 142 1.63 13.82 9.22
C PRO A 142 1.89 15.32 9.12
N GLU A 143 2.81 15.82 9.95
CA GLU A 143 3.32 17.18 9.80
C GLU A 143 4.51 17.17 8.84
N VAL A 144 4.62 18.19 7.98
CA VAL A 144 5.68 18.29 6.98
C VAL A 144 6.38 19.64 7.12
N TYR A 145 7.70 19.60 7.10
CA TYR A 145 8.58 20.75 7.24
C TYR A 145 9.64 20.73 6.15
N PHE A 146 9.83 21.84 5.43
CA PHE A 146 10.98 22.00 4.57
C PHE A 146 12.24 22.22 5.40
N GLN A 147 13.30 21.49 5.07
CA GLN A 147 14.65 21.77 5.56
C GLN A 147 15.38 22.71 4.60
N THR A 148 15.21 22.52 3.29
CA THR A 148 15.72 23.45 2.27
C THR A 148 14.83 24.69 2.21
N ARG A 149 15.42 25.88 2.14
CA ARG A 149 14.69 27.13 1.96
C ARG A 149 13.91 27.08 0.64
N VAL A 150 12.64 27.44 0.71
CA VAL A 150 11.74 27.44 -0.43
C VAL A 150 10.77 28.60 -0.32
N ASN A 151 10.47 29.24 -1.45
CA ASN A 151 9.39 30.21 -1.55
C ASN A 151 8.17 29.54 -2.20
N LEU A 152 7.29 29.00 -1.35
CA LEU A 152 6.10 28.26 -1.75
C LEU A 152 4.89 28.77 -0.95
N ARG A 153 3.72 28.91 -1.61
CA ARG A 153 2.48 29.28 -0.92
C ARG A 153 2.09 28.18 0.07
N GLY A 154 1.66 28.59 1.26
CA GLY A 154 1.32 27.65 2.33
C GLY A 154 2.54 27.09 3.08
N VAL A 155 3.75 27.59 2.83
CA VAL A 155 4.93 27.28 3.65
C VAL A 155 5.26 28.47 4.52
N ASP A 156 5.47 28.24 5.82
CA ASP A 156 5.93 29.28 6.73
C ASP A 156 7.38 29.70 6.38
N PRO A 157 7.62 30.99 6.02
CA PRO A 157 8.95 31.48 5.69
C PRO A 157 9.96 31.46 6.84
N ARG A 158 9.55 31.20 8.09
CA ARG A 158 10.47 31.12 9.23
C ARG A 158 10.81 29.69 9.63
N SER A 159 9.80 28.83 9.75
CA SER A 159 9.97 27.44 10.21
C SER A 159 10.03 26.40 9.10
N GLY A 160 9.64 26.74 7.86
CA GLY A 160 9.50 25.78 6.77
C GLY A 160 8.28 24.86 6.91
N ARG A 161 7.41 25.06 7.90
CA ARG A 161 6.20 24.24 8.10
C ARG A 161 5.24 24.40 6.93
N VAL A 162 4.75 23.27 6.42
CA VAL A 162 3.78 23.22 5.33
C VAL A 162 2.36 23.19 5.89
N ASP A 163 1.50 24.08 5.40
CA ASP A 163 0.07 24.06 5.64
C ASP A 163 -0.60 23.01 4.75
N LEU A 164 -0.92 21.88 5.37
CA LEU A 164 -1.69 20.80 4.76
C LEU A 164 -3.20 20.98 4.96
N GLY A 165 -3.70 22.18 5.25
CA GLY A 165 -5.11 22.43 5.55
C GLY A 165 -6.09 21.87 4.50
N ALA A 166 -5.82 22.10 3.21
CA ALA A 166 -6.67 21.57 2.14
C ALA A 166 -6.56 20.05 1.98
N LEU A 167 -5.40 19.47 2.26
CA LEU A 167 -5.22 18.01 2.29
C LEU A 167 -5.92 17.40 3.50
N ARG A 168 -5.86 18.04 4.67
CA ARG A 168 -6.45 17.58 5.94
C ARG A 168 -7.97 17.40 5.83
N ALA A 169 -8.65 18.28 5.10
CA ALA A 169 -10.09 18.17 4.84
C ALA A 169 -10.47 16.90 4.05
N ASN A 170 -9.54 16.41 3.21
CA ASN A 170 -9.73 15.24 2.36
C ASN A 170 -8.87 14.04 2.81
N TRP A 171 -8.26 14.13 4.01
CA TRP A 171 -7.40 13.09 4.52
C TRP A 171 -8.22 11.88 4.93
N ARG A 172 -7.86 10.73 4.40
CA ARG A 172 -8.52 9.46 4.65
C ARG A 172 -7.50 8.45 5.14
N TYR A 173 -7.98 7.38 5.76
CA TYR A 173 -7.13 6.34 6.34
C TYR A 173 -6.24 5.61 5.30
N ASP A 174 -6.64 5.63 4.03
CA ASP A 174 -5.90 5.08 2.91
C ASP A 174 -4.77 6.00 2.43
N CYS A 175 -4.74 7.26 2.84
CA CYS A 175 -3.63 8.18 2.57
C CYS A 175 -2.34 7.73 3.30
N THR A 176 -1.21 8.18 2.76
CA THR A 176 0.15 7.80 3.18
C THR A 176 1.07 9.03 3.23
N ILE A 177 2.28 8.87 3.76
CA ILE A 177 3.38 9.85 3.65
C ILE A 177 3.61 10.23 2.18
N ALA A 178 3.60 9.24 1.27
CA ALA A 178 3.73 9.50 -0.16
C ALA A 178 2.60 10.38 -0.71
N THR A 179 1.37 10.21 -0.19
CA THR A 179 0.23 11.07 -0.55
C THR A 179 0.46 12.51 -0.09
N ALA A 180 0.98 12.71 1.13
CA ALA A 180 1.29 14.03 1.65
C ALA A 180 2.42 14.71 0.85
N LEU A 181 3.51 13.99 0.56
CA LEU A 181 4.62 14.52 -0.24
C LEU A 181 4.19 14.80 -1.69
N GLY A 182 3.34 13.94 -2.27
CA GLY A 182 2.74 14.15 -3.59
C GLY A 182 1.89 15.42 -3.64
N TYR A 183 1.11 15.69 -2.59
CA TYR A 183 0.37 16.95 -2.46
C TYR A 183 1.31 18.17 -2.43
N VAL A 184 2.40 18.13 -1.65
CA VAL A 184 3.40 19.21 -1.61
C VAL A 184 4.00 19.47 -2.99
N ARG A 185 4.37 18.40 -3.72
CA ARG A 185 4.88 18.53 -5.08
C ARG A 185 3.85 19.12 -6.03
N GLN A 186 2.57 18.79 -5.88
CA GLN A 186 1.49 19.39 -6.64
C GLN A 186 1.34 20.90 -6.36
N GLU A 187 1.50 21.34 -5.11
CA GLU A 187 1.51 22.76 -4.76
C GLU A 187 2.61 23.54 -5.49
N MET A 188 3.79 22.93 -5.69
CA MET A 188 4.88 23.54 -6.46
C MET A 188 4.51 23.76 -7.93
N SER A 189 3.71 22.86 -8.52
CA SER A 189 3.26 22.97 -9.91
C SER A 189 2.10 23.95 -10.13
N LYS A 190 1.41 24.39 -9.07
CA LYS A 190 0.26 25.28 -9.22
C LYS A 190 0.64 26.63 -9.83
N PRO A 191 -0.21 27.25 -10.66
CA PRO A 191 0.05 28.55 -11.25
C PRO A 191 0.46 29.64 -10.27
N ALA A 192 -0.10 29.62 -9.05
CA ALA A 192 0.19 30.58 -7.99
C ALA A 192 1.60 30.45 -7.37
N SER A 193 2.26 29.30 -7.55
CA SER A 193 3.54 28.96 -6.92
C SER A 193 4.66 28.75 -7.94
N ARG A 194 4.35 28.17 -9.11
CA ARG A 194 5.34 27.69 -10.09
C ARG A 194 6.31 28.75 -10.63
N ASN A 195 5.96 30.03 -10.51
CA ASN A 195 6.75 31.17 -11.00
C ASN A 195 7.32 32.05 -9.89
N LEU A 196 7.17 31.65 -8.61
CA LEU A 196 7.68 32.44 -7.50
C LEU A 196 9.23 32.49 -7.52
N PRO A 197 9.83 33.66 -7.24
CA PRO A 197 11.28 33.77 -7.12
C PRO A 197 11.77 32.91 -5.95
N GLN A 198 12.74 32.05 -6.22
CA GLN A 198 13.28 31.15 -5.21
C GLN A 198 14.51 31.76 -4.53
N PRO A 199 14.77 31.40 -3.26
CA PRO A 199 16.02 31.72 -2.59
C PRO A 199 17.20 31.02 -3.28
N PRO A 200 18.45 31.45 -2.99
CA PRO A 200 19.65 30.74 -3.41
C PRO A 200 19.61 29.26 -3.03
N GLU A 201 20.11 28.42 -3.93
CA GLU A 201 20.20 26.97 -3.69
C GLU A 201 21.11 26.68 -2.49
N GLY A 202 20.74 25.67 -1.70
CA GLY A 202 21.52 25.23 -0.54
C GLY A 202 21.23 25.97 0.76
N GLU A 203 20.47 27.06 0.75
CA GLU A 203 20.00 27.67 1.99
C GLU A 203 19.05 26.72 2.75
N THR A 204 19.17 26.66 4.07
CA THR A 204 18.35 25.80 4.92
C THR A 204 17.59 26.59 5.99
N PHE A 205 16.46 26.04 6.44
CA PHE A 205 15.77 26.50 7.63
C PHE A 205 16.56 26.11 8.88
N PRO A 206 16.44 26.88 9.98
CA PRO A 206 17.07 26.50 11.25
C PRO A 206 16.55 25.13 11.71
N PRO A 207 17.37 24.32 12.40
CA PRO A 207 16.92 23.08 13.00
C PRO A 207 15.72 23.33 13.92
N ARG A 208 14.75 22.42 13.90
CA ARG A 208 13.64 22.46 14.86
C ARG A 208 14.20 22.23 16.27
N SER A 209 14.04 23.21 17.14
CA SER A 209 14.37 23.17 18.57
C SER A 209 13.38 22.34 19.37
#